data_AF-A0A835S406-F1
#
_entry.id   AF-A0A835S406-F1
#
_cell.length_a   1.000
_cell.length_b   1.000
_cell.length_c   1.000
_cell.angle_alpha   90.00
_cell.angle_beta   90.00
_cell.angle_gamma   90.00
#
_symmetry.space_group_name_H-M   'P 1'
#
loop_
_entity.id
_entity.type
_entity.pdbx_description
1 polymer ?
#
loop_
_entity_poly.entity_id
_entity_poly.type
_entity_poly.pdbx_seq_one_letter_code
_entity_poly.pdbx_strand_id
1 'polypeptide(L)'
;MAPFLGEPYRCPEKKVAVEELNNPSFAVPNLRGKMKVNRRLTNVGGPGVYKVSVSSPPGVKVKVQPMELRFKKLEEEKSFRGDLQSSKEMTLGQPHMAVMAAS
;
A
#
# COMPACT_ATOMS: atom_id res chain seq x y z
N MET A 1 -33.18 3.30 -26.63
CA MET A 1 -32.35 2.75 -25.53
C MET A 1 -31.81 1.42 -25.98
N ALA A 2 -30.50 1.30 -26.22
CA ALA A 2 -29.90 0.02 -26.59
C ALA A 2 -29.75 -0.86 -25.34
N PRO A 3 -30.12 -2.15 -25.38
CA PRO A 3 -29.87 -3.06 -24.27
C PRO A 3 -28.38 -3.37 -24.21
N PHE A 4 -27.77 -3.24 -23.04
CA PHE A 4 -26.44 -3.77 -22.77
C PHE A 4 -26.51 -5.31 -22.77
N LEU A 5 -26.48 -5.92 -23.95
CA LEU A 5 -26.30 -7.37 -24.11
C LEU A 5 -24.79 -7.67 -24.11
N GLY A 6 -24.16 -7.49 -22.96
CA GLY A 6 -22.80 -7.99 -22.73
C GLY A 6 -22.87 -9.37 -22.08
N GLU A 7 -22.20 -10.35 -22.68
CA GLU A 7 -21.98 -11.67 -22.07
C GLU A 7 -21.40 -11.52 -20.65
N PRO A 8 -21.81 -12.37 -19.69
CA PRO A 8 -21.37 -12.24 -18.31
C PRO A 8 -19.85 -12.35 -18.19
N TYR A 9 -19.22 -11.30 -17.66
CA TYR A 9 -17.78 -11.29 -17.41
C TYR A 9 -17.42 -12.35 -16.37
N ARG A 10 -16.68 -13.38 -16.80
CA ARG A 10 -16.10 -14.37 -15.88
C ARG A 10 -14.85 -13.79 -15.24
N CYS A 11 -14.90 -13.59 -13.93
CA CYS A 11 -13.72 -13.20 -13.17
C CYS A 11 -12.60 -14.24 -13.37
N PRO A 12 -11.34 -13.81 -13.55
CA PRO A 12 -10.22 -14.72 -13.60
C PRO A 12 -10.17 -15.63 -12.36
N GLU A 13 -9.84 -16.91 -12.56
CA GLU A 13 -9.71 -17.87 -11.45
C GLU A 13 -8.58 -17.48 -10.48
N LYS A 14 -7.52 -16.85 -11.01
CA LYS A 14 -6.42 -16.32 -10.21
C LYS A 14 -6.84 -15.01 -9.55
N LYS A 15 -7.13 -15.08 -8.26
CA LYS A 15 -7.37 -13.90 -7.42
C LYS A 15 -6.06 -13.15 -7.22
N VAL A 16 -6.10 -11.83 -7.42
CA VAL A 16 -5.00 -10.94 -7.04
C VAL A 16 -5.00 -10.81 -5.53
N ALA A 17 -3.84 -10.93 -4.90
CA ALA A 17 -3.72 -10.75 -3.46
C ALA A 17 -4.03 -9.28 -3.13
N VAL A 18 -4.78 -9.02 -2.05
CA VAL A 18 -5.24 -7.66 -1.70
C VAL A 18 -4.04 -6.74 -1.44
N GLU A 19 -2.94 -7.31 -0.97
CA GLU A 19 -1.67 -6.62 -0.69
C GLU A 19 -0.96 -6.19 -1.98
N GLU A 20 -1.21 -6.88 -3.10
CA GLU A 20 -0.60 -6.59 -4.41
C GLU A 20 -1.33 -5.51 -5.19
N LEU A 21 -2.52 -5.09 -4.75
CA LEU A 21 -3.24 -3.98 -5.38
C LEU A 21 -2.39 -2.70 -5.33
N ASN A 22 -2.34 -1.97 -6.43
CA ASN A 22 -1.64 -0.69 -6.53
C ASN A 22 -2.47 0.44 -5.93
N ASN A 23 -2.83 0.30 -4.66
CA ASN A 23 -3.54 1.32 -3.91
C ASN A 23 -2.54 2.20 -3.12
N PRO A 24 -2.88 3.48 -2.87
CA PRO A 24 -2.10 4.37 -2.01
C PRO A 24 -2.19 4.01 -0.51
N SER A 25 -2.58 2.76 -0.20
CA SER A 25 -2.72 2.22 1.15
C SER A 25 -2.27 0.76 1.20
N PHE A 26 -1.94 0.29 2.40
CA PHE A 26 -1.65 -1.13 2.65
C PHE A 26 -2.85 -1.80 3.29
N ALA A 27 -3.35 -2.86 2.66
CA ALA A 27 -4.23 -3.80 3.31
C ALA A 27 -3.41 -4.72 4.22
N VAL A 28 -3.78 -4.80 5.49
CA VAL A 28 -3.17 -5.72 6.45
C VAL A 28 -4.14 -6.88 6.65
N PRO A 29 -3.98 -8.01 5.94
CA PRO A 29 -4.73 -9.22 6.26
C PRO A 29 -4.31 -9.70 7.65
N ASN A 30 -5.12 -10.54 8.28
CA ASN A 30 -4.97 -11.02 9.66
C ASN A 30 -3.50 -11.39 10.01
N LEU A 31 -2.75 -10.42 10.56
CA LEU A 31 -1.29 -10.44 10.54
C LEU A 31 -0.77 -11.27 11.70
N ARG A 32 -0.45 -12.54 11.46
CA ARG A 32 0.24 -13.38 12.45
C ARG A 32 1.75 -13.26 12.30
N GLY A 33 2.33 -12.20 12.87
CA GLY A 33 3.78 -11.98 12.87
C GLY A 33 4.22 -10.73 12.11
N LYS A 34 5.13 -10.89 11.13
CA LYS A 34 5.75 -9.79 10.36
C LYS A 34 5.43 -9.93 8.88
N MET A 35 5.14 -8.81 8.23
CA MET A 35 4.93 -8.71 6.78
C MET A 35 5.79 -7.58 6.22
N LYS A 36 6.36 -7.78 5.04
CA LYS A 36 7.13 -6.75 4.33
C LYS A 36 6.39 -6.39 3.05
N VAL A 37 6.20 -5.10 2.81
CA VAL A 37 5.61 -4.61 1.58
C VAL A 37 6.61 -3.69 0.89
N ASN A 38 6.84 -3.92 -0.40
CA ASN A 38 7.69 -3.09 -1.22
C ASN A 38 6.79 -2.31 -2.19
N ARG A 39 6.94 -0.99 -2.24
CA ARG A 39 6.19 -0.14 -3.17
C ARG A 39 7.15 0.73 -3.95
N ARG A 40 6.75 1.03 -5.18
CA ARG A 40 7.43 1.93 -6.09
C ARG A 40 6.57 3.18 -6.26
N LEU A 41 7.19 4.34 -6.15
CA LEU A 41 6.60 5.64 -6.40
C LEU A 41 7.26 6.24 -7.64
N THR A 42 6.43 6.79 -8.52
CA THR A 42 6.86 7.52 -9.71
C THR A 42 6.60 9.00 -9.48
N ASN A 43 7.61 9.84 -9.63
CA ASN A 43 7.44 11.28 -9.53
C ASN A 43 6.72 11.82 -10.78
N VAL A 44 5.55 12.43 -10.58
CA VAL A 44 4.76 13.04 -11.67
C VAL A 44 4.91 14.57 -11.73
N GLY A 45 5.86 15.13 -10.97
CA GLY A 45 6.14 16.57 -10.91
C GLY A 45 7.62 16.92 -11.05
N GLY A 46 7.98 18.12 -10.60
CA GLY A 46 9.37 18.59 -10.58
C GLY A 46 10.26 17.87 -9.55
N PRO A 47 11.56 18.21 -9.48
CA PRO A 47 12.46 17.70 -8.44
C PRO A 47 11.93 18.02 -7.04
N GLY A 48 12.02 17.06 -6.12
CA GLY A 48 11.41 17.18 -4.81
C GLY A 48 11.92 16.18 -3.78
N VAL A 49 11.64 16.47 -2.52
CA VAL A 49 11.98 15.64 -1.36
C VAL A 49 10.70 15.27 -0.66
N TYR A 50 10.37 13.98 -0.60
CA TYR A 50 9.17 13.50 0.06
C TYR A 50 9.54 12.81 1.36
N LYS A 51 8.89 13.21 2.45
CA LYS A 51 9.07 12.58 3.77
C LYS A 51 7.88 11.71 4.12
N VAL A 52 8.17 10.54 4.66
CA VAL A 52 7.15 9.57 5.05
C VAL A 52 6.59 9.92 6.42
N SER A 53 5.26 10.06 6.49
CA SER A 53 4.51 10.08 7.74
C SER A 53 3.74 8.77 7.91
N VAL A 54 3.80 8.18 9.11
CA VAL A 54 3.19 6.87 9.41
C VAL A 54 2.12 7.04 10.48
N SER A 55 0.87 6.71 10.13
CA SER A 55 -0.21 6.50 11.10
C SER A 55 -0.46 5.00 11.24
N SER A 56 -0.01 4.42 12.35
CA SER A 56 -0.15 2.98 12.58
C SER A 56 -1.54 2.65 13.11
N PRO A 57 -2.25 1.66 12.52
CA PRO A 57 -3.52 1.22 13.07
C PRO A 57 -3.31 0.45 14.39
N PRO A 58 -4.35 0.36 15.26
CA PRO A 58 -4.28 -0.43 16.48
C PRO A 58 -3.84 -1.86 16.20
N GLY A 59 -2.99 -2.42 17.05
CA GLY A 59 -2.54 -3.79 16.91
C GLY A 59 -1.44 -4.03 15.86
N VAL A 60 -0.98 -2.99 15.15
CA VAL A 60 0.06 -3.12 14.11
C VAL A 60 1.13 -2.05 14.31
N LYS A 61 2.39 -2.47 14.33
CA LYS A 61 3.56 -1.60 14.23
C LYS A 61 3.99 -1.50 12.77
N VAL A 62 4.15 -0.27 12.28
CA VAL A 62 4.60 0.00 10.91
C VAL A 62 5.93 0.74 10.94
N LYS A 63 6.92 0.24 10.20
CA LYS A 63 8.24 0.89 10.00
C LYS A 63 8.51 1.02 8.52
N VAL A 64 9.07 2.15 8.09
CA VAL A 64 9.29 2.44 6.66
C VAL A 64 10.74 2.81 6.42
N GLN A 65 11.32 2.28 5.33
CA GLN A 65 12.69 2.55 4.92
C GLN A 65 12.83 2.69 3.40
N PRO A 66 13.45 3.77 2.88
CA PRO A 66 13.87 4.96 3.61
C PRO A 66 12.68 5.83 4.05
N MET A 67 12.87 6.70 5.05
CA MET A 67 11.84 7.68 5.47
C MET A 67 11.82 8.96 4.63
N GLU A 68 12.82 9.15 3.77
CA GLU A 68 12.91 10.27 2.82
C GLU A 68 13.23 9.73 1.42
N LEU A 69 12.52 10.23 0.42
CA LEU A 69 12.75 9.94 -1.00
C LEU A 69 13.04 11.24 -1.75
N ARG A 70 14.21 11.30 -2.37
CA ARG A 70 14.67 12.45 -3.17
C ARG A 70 14.57 12.17 -4.65
N PHE A 71 13.64 12.83 -5.33
CA PHE A 71 13.50 12.78 -6.78
C PHE A 71 14.16 14.01 -7.41
N LYS A 72 14.93 13.79 -8.47
CA LYS A 72 15.72 14.79 -9.19
C LYS A 72 15.09 15.17 -10.52
N LYS A 73 14.14 14.39 -11.04
CA LYS A 73 13.47 14.64 -12.32
C LYS A 73 12.06 14.06 -12.39
N LEU A 74 11.31 14.51 -13.39
CA LEU A 74 10.03 13.95 -13.78
C LEU A 74 10.20 12.47 -14.17
N GLU A 75 9.20 11.64 -13.86
CA GLU A 75 9.15 10.20 -14.13
C GLU A 75 10.22 9.35 -13.44
N GLU A 76 11.03 9.92 -12.55
CA GLU A 76 11.95 9.12 -11.74
C GLU A 76 11.16 8.21 -10.79
N GLU A 77 11.54 6.95 -10.73
CA GLU A 77 10.95 5.95 -9.85
C GLU A 77 11.86 5.63 -8.67
N LYS A 78 11.27 5.50 -7.48
CA LYS A 78 11.97 5.03 -6.27
C LYS A 78 11.14 4.04 -5.49
N SER A 79 11.82 3.12 -4.84
CA SER A 79 11.18 2.14 -3.97
C SER A 79 11.39 2.47 -2.51
N PHE A 80 10.39 2.13 -1.70
CA PHE A 80 10.51 2.06 -0.25
C PHE A 80 9.92 0.74 0.24
N ARG A 81 10.33 0.34 1.44
CA ARG A 81 9.86 -0.85 2.13
C ARG A 81 9.11 -0.47 3.40
N GLY A 82 7.91 -1.02 3.58
CA GLY A 82 7.16 -1.03 4.83
C GLY A 82 7.30 -2.39 5.52
N ASP A 83 7.83 -2.41 6.73
CA ASP A 83 7.82 -3.56 7.63
C ASP A 83 6.65 -3.41 8.61
N LEU A 84 5.68 -4.31 8.52
CA LEU A 84 4.51 -4.37 9.39
C LEU A 84 4.67 -5.53 10.38
N GLN A 85 4.30 -5.31 11.63
CA GLN A 85 4.34 -6.34 12.65
C GLN A 85 3.10 -6.26 13.54
N SER A 86 2.43 -7.39 13.79
CA SER A 86 1.35 -7.43 14.77
C SER A 86 1.93 -7.23 16.19
N SER A 87 1.35 -6.29 16.93
CA SER A 87 1.48 -6.24 18.38
C SER A 87 0.44 -7.16 19.02
N LYS A 88 0.72 -7.67 20.22
CA LYS A 88 -0.03 -8.71 20.94
C LYS A 88 -1.55 -8.50 21.11
N GLU A 89 -2.11 -7.37 20.69
CA GLU A 89 -3.53 -7.07 20.78
C GLU A 89 -4.05 -6.74 19.37
N MET A 90 -4.64 -7.73 18.70
CA MET A 90 -5.32 -7.55 17.42
C MET A 90 -6.75 -8.04 17.58
N THR A 91 -7.71 -7.11 17.56
CA THR A 91 -9.13 -7.43 17.51
C THR A 91 -9.46 -8.05 16.16
N LEU A 92 -9.98 -9.28 16.20
CA LEU A 92 -10.26 -10.11 15.04
C LEU A 92 -11.43 -9.53 14.23
N GLY A 93 -11.17 -9.02 13.01
CA GLY A 93 -12.22 -8.77 12.02
C GLY A 93 -12.28 -7.40 11.32
N GLN A 94 -11.34 -6.48 11.57
CA GLN A 94 -11.31 -5.19 10.88
C GLN A 94 -10.16 -5.08 9.86
N PRO A 95 -10.43 -4.70 8.59
CA PRO A 95 -9.38 -4.33 7.67
C PRO A 95 -8.76 -3.02 8.15
N HIS A 96 -7.49 -3.08 8.55
CA HIS A 96 -6.75 -1.91 8.99
C HIS A 96 -5.97 -1.31 7.81
N MET A 97 -6.21 -0.03 7.53
CA MET A 97 -5.51 0.73 6.48
C MET A 97 -4.40 1.56 7.12
N ALA A 98 -3.15 1.34 6.71
CA ALA A 98 -2.06 2.26 7.00
C ALA A 98 -1.93 3.24 5.82
N VAL A 99 -2.04 4.54 6.10
CA VAL A 99 -1.84 5.61 5.12
C VAL A 99 -0.41 6.12 5.27
N MET A 100 0.29 6.20 4.14
CA MET A 100 1.55 6.92 4.07
C MET A 100 1.36 8.17 3.25
N ALA A 101 1.43 9.30 3.93
CA ALA A 101 1.45 10.59 3.26
C ALA A 101 2.89 10.90 2.85
N ALA A 102 3.07 11.23 1.57
CA ALA A 102 4.24 11.89 1.04
C ALA A 102 3.88 13.37 0.90
N SER A 103 4.44 14.22 1.77
CA SER A 103 4.36 15.68 1.65
C SER A 103 5.59 16.23 0.98
#